data_AF-A0A023AZS4-F1
#
_entry.id   AF-A0A023AZS4-F1
#
_cell.length_a   1.000
_cell.length_b   1.000
_cell.length_c   1.000
_cell.angle_alpha   90.00
_cell.angle_beta   90.00
_cell.angle_gamma   90.00
#
_symmetry.space_group_name_H-M   'P 1'
#
loop_
_entity.id
_entity.type
_entity.pdbx_description
1 polymer ?
#
loop_
_entity_poly.entity_id
_entity_poly.type
_entity_poly.pdbx_seq_one_letter_code
_entity_poly.pdbx_strand_id
1 'polypeptide(L)'
;MTPRILFIHSFRGHPSDFGLDATLREIYGPDNVACPELGTAGLYRAGRIALWVILFLAVAVSVVCVICLRLTLMSAIAVVGSFCSGILIAALVVDGLAAWALHKAKKIAREHYDRLQPNVIVATGAGAFALRKLRRPKTAVLLVRPGVIQFERYTGRQDRGSNQLERVIIEEIGRWSNYPYVLIVEEEGAKHLGDQAKLQRRMDPSRSRLLLFEPNTISQGISSTDLQGLIHEVYERGKCEAAELAISAPDAAIPVQMF
;
A
#
# COMPACT_ATOMS: atom_id res chain seq x y z
N MET A 1 5.85 -21.67 18.67
CA MET A 1 5.80 -20.25 19.09
C MET A 1 4.68 -19.59 18.33
N THR A 2 3.86 -18.75 18.97
CA THR A 2 2.84 -17.99 18.25
C THR A 2 3.52 -16.88 17.45
N PRO A 3 3.23 -16.73 16.14
CA PRO A 3 3.86 -15.71 15.31
C PRO A 3 3.44 -14.31 15.78
N ARG A 4 4.42 -13.39 15.90
CA ARG A 4 4.14 -11.96 16.07
C ARG A 4 3.86 -11.35 14.71
N ILE A 5 2.70 -10.75 14.55
CA ILE A 5 2.17 -10.30 13.27
C ILE A 5 2.07 -8.77 13.27
N LEU A 6 2.73 -8.15 12.30
CA LEU A 6 2.50 -6.74 11.99
C LEU A 6 1.53 -6.67 10.81
N PHE A 7 0.31 -6.19 11.06
CA PHE A 7 -0.70 -6.00 10.03
C PHE A 7 -0.67 -4.55 9.53
N ILE A 8 -0.17 -4.34 8.31
CA ILE A 8 -0.17 -3.04 7.64
C ILE A 8 -1.37 -3.01 6.69
N HIS A 9 -2.48 -2.53 7.24
CA HIS A 9 -3.72 -2.39 6.50
C HIS A 9 -3.63 -1.29 5.42
N SER A 10 -4.60 -1.26 4.53
CA SER A 10 -4.73 -0.22 3.51
C SER A 10 -5.44 1.02 4.08
N PHE A 11 -6.17 1.80 3.27
CA PHE A 11 -6.99 2.88 3.81
C PHE A 11 -8.22 2.27 4.52
N ARG A 12 -8.47 2.63 5.79
CA ARG A 12 -9.58 2.07 6.59
C ARG A 12 -10.90 2.19 5.82
N GLY A 13 -11.56 1.06 5.56
CA GLY A 13 -12.79 0.97 4.75
C GLY A 13 -12.58 0.56 3.28
N HIS A 14 -11.34 0.28 2.87
CA HIS A 14 -11.10 -0.36 1.58
C HIS A 14 -11.58 -1.81 1.62
N PRO A 15 -12.18 -2.34 0.53
CA PRO A 15 -12.71 -3.70 0.51
C PRO A 15 -11.68 -4.81 0.72
N SER A 16 -10.38 -4.49 0.67
CA SER A 16 -9.31 -5.43 0.99
C SER A 16 -9.04 -5.60 2.49
N ASP A 17 -9.63 -4.76 3.35
CA ASP A 17 -9.40 -4.77 4.80
C ASP A 17 -10.59 -5.35 5.59
N PHE A 18 -11.63 -5.86 4.92
CA PHE A 18 -12.84 -6.36 5.58
C PHE A 18 -12.50 -7.48 6.58
N GLY A 19 -12.61 -7.17 7.87
CA GLY A 19 -12.52 -8.12 8.98
C GLY A 19 -11.14 -8.68 9.26
N LEU A 20 -10.13 -8.49 8.40
CA LEU A 20 -8.80 -9.08 8.56
C LEU A 20 -8.13 -8.72 9.89
N ASP A 21 -8.26 -7.50 10.38
CA ASP A 21 -7.68 -7.10 11.67
C ASP A 21 -8.37 -7.78 12.85
N ALA A 22 -9.70 -7.93 12.79
CA ALA A 22 -10.49 -8.63 13.79
C ALA A 22 -10.16 -10.12 13.79
N THR A 23 -10.16 -10.76 12.61
CA THR A 23 -9.83 -12.18 12.44
C THR A 23 -8.40 -12.49 12.89
N LEU A 24 -7.42 -11.64 12.58
CA LEU A 24 -6.05 -11.81 13.06
C LEU A 24 -5.95 -11.76 14.59
N ARG A 25 -6.62 -10.80 15.22
CA ARG A 25 -6.65 -10.68 16.68
C ARG A 25 -7.40 -11.83 17.35
N GLU A 26 -8.43 -12.37 16.70
CA GLU A 26 -9.16 -13.54 17.18
C GLU A 26 -8.28 -14.80 17.15
N ILE A 27 -7.53 -15.02 16.06
CA ILE A 27 -6.70 -16.23 15.91
C ILE A 27 -5.45 -16.19 16.79
N TYR A 28 -4.73 -15.06 16.82
CA TYR A 28 -3.39 -14.98 17.43
C TYR A 28 -3.35 -14.19 18.74
N GLY A 29 -4.47 -13.59 19.14
CA GLY A 29 -4.58 -12.73 20.32
C GLY A 29 -4.13 -11.28 20.08
N PRO A 30 -4.63 -10.34 20.89
CA PRO A 30 -4.36 -8.91 20.72
C PRO A 30 -2.90 -8.53 20.97
N ASP A 31 -2.18 -9.28 21.82
CA ASP A 31 -0.79 -9.00 22.19
C ASP A 31 0.22 -9.36 21.09
N ASN A 32 -0.14 -10.31 20.22
CA ASN A 32 0.72 -10.76 19.14
C ASN A 32 0.48 -10.00 17.82
N VAL A 33 -0.59 -9.22 17.72
CA VAL A 33 -1.00 -8.54 16.49
C VAL A 33 -0.96 -7.03 16.66
N ALA A 34 0.04 -6.38 16.06
CA ALA A 34 0.05 -4.93 15.91
C ALA A 34 -0.63 -4.52 14.61
N CYS A 35 -1.75 -3.82 14.72
CA CYS A 35 -2.44 -3.17 13.61
C CYS A 35 -2.34 -1.65 13.80
N PRO A 36 -1.26 -1.00 13.31
CA PRO A 36 -1.11 0.45 13.40
C PRO A 36 -2.23 1.16 12.64
N GLU A 37 -2.99 2.00 13.34
CA GLU A 37 -3.95 2.88 12.68
C GLU A 37 -3.20 3.96 11.89
N LEU A 38 -3.22 3.87 10.55
CA LEU A 38 -2.52 4.81 9.68
C LEU A 38 -3.14 6.23 9.68
N GLY A 39 -4.23 6.47 10.43
CA GLY A 39 -4.86 7.78 10.60
C GLY A 39 -5.40 8.41 9.31
N THR A 40 -5.59 7.60 8.26
CA THR A 40 -5.85 8.09 6.90
C THR A 40 -7.27 8.61 6.69
N ALA A 41 -8.23 8.17 7.51
CA ALA A 41 -9.62 8.65 7.43
C ALA A 41 -9.73 10.15 7.78
N GLY A 42 -9.00 10.62 8.80
CA GLY A 42 -8.94 12.04 9.15
C GLY A 42 -8.27 12.87 8.04
N LEU A 43 -7.23 12.30 7.43
CA LEU A 43 -6.51 12.87 6.29
C LEU A 43 -7.41 13.06 5.06
N TYR A 44 -8.17 12.03 4.68
CA TYR A 44 -9.11 12.10 3.56
C TYR A 44 -10.24 13.11 3.82
N ARG A 45 -10.74 13.19 5.06
CA ARG A 45 -11.72 14.22 5.45
C ARG A 45 -11.13 15.62 5.31
N ALA A 46 -9.94 15.85 5.85
CA ALA A 46 -9.26 17.15 5.74
C ALA A 46 -8.96 17.53 4.29
N GLY A 47 -8.46 16.59 3.48
CA GLY A 47 -8.21 16.79 2.06
C GLY A 47 -9.46 17.12 1.26
N ARG A 48 -10.56 16.41 1.53
CA ARG A 48 -11.86 16.68 0.90
C ARG A 48 -12.42 18.04 1.32
N ILE A 49 -12.29 18.43 2.59
CA ILE A 49 -12.67 19.78 3.05
C ILE A 49 -11.84 20.83 2.34
N ALA A 50 -10.51 20.68 2.29
CA ALA A 50 -9.62 21.59 1.59
C ALA A 50 -9.97 21.73 0.10
N LEU A 51 -10.29 20.61 -0.57
CA LEU A 51 -10.74 20.60 -1.96
C LEU A 51 -12.03 21.42 -2.15
N TRP A 52 -13.04 21.21 -1.30
CA TRP A 52 -14.29 21.97 -1.35
C TRP A 52 -14.06 23.46 -1.09
N VAL A 53 -13.18 23.80 -0.16
CA VAL A 53 -12.82 25.20 0.12
C VAL A 53 -12.13 25.85 -1.08
N ILE A 54 -11.19 25.15 -1.73
CA ILE A 54 -10.51 25.65 -2.94
C ILE A 54 -11.51 25.84 -4.09
N LEU A 55 -12.40 24.86 -4.30
CA LEU A 55 -13.43 24.95 -5.34
C LEU A 55 -14.39 26.12 -5.08
N PHE A 56 -14.81 26.30 -3.83
CA PHE A 56 -15.66 27.41 -3.41
C PHE A 56 -14.98 28.76 -3.64
N LEU A 57 -13.70 28.90 -3.25
CA LEU A 57 -12.90 30.10 -3.50
C LEU A 57 -12.75 30.38 -5.00
N ALA A 58 -12.52 29.36 -5.83
CA ALA A 58 -12.41 29.51 -7.27
C ALA A 58 -13.73 30.02 -7.89
N VAL A 59 -14.89 29.55 -7.41
CA VAL A 59 -16.21 30.03 -7.82
C VAL A 59 -16.48 31.45 -7.30
N ALA A 60 -16.13 31.75 -6.06
CA ALA A 60 -16.31 33.09 -5.50
C ALA A 60 -15.49 34.13 -6.28
N VAL A 61 -14.22 33.83 -6.58
CA VAL A 61 -13.34 34.70 -7.37
C VAL A 61 -13.86 34.88 -8.79
N SER A 62 -14.37 33.82 -9.43
CA SER A 62 -14.92 33.95 -10.79
C SER A 62 -16.18 34.81 -10.83
N VAL A 63 -17.09 34.67 -9.85
CA VAL A 63 -18.28 35.53 -9.73
C VAL A 63 -17.91 37.00 -9.52
N VAL A 64 -16.96 37.28 -8.61
CA VAL A 64 -16.46 38.65 -8.37
C VAL A 64 -15.84 39.23 -9.63
N CYS A 65 -15.02 38.45 -10.34
CA CYS A 65 -14.46 38.85 -11.64
C CYS A 65 -15.54 39.21 -12.66
N VAL A 66 -16.61 38.41 -12.78
CA VAL A 66 -17.71 38.68 -13.73
C VAL A 66 -18.45 39.98 -13.39
N ILE A 67 -18.70 40.23 -12.11
CA ILE A 67 -19.40 41.44 -11.64
C ILE A 67 -18.53 42.68 -11.85
N CYS A 68 -17.24 42.63 -11.50
CA CYS A 68 -16.34 43.78 -11.57
C CYS A 68 -15.90 44.14 -13.00
N LEU A 69 -15.68 43.14 -13.87
CA LEU A 69 -15.12 43.36 -15.22
C LEU A 69 -16.17 43.63 -16.31
N ARG A 70 -17.46 43.73 -15.95
CA ARG A 70 -18.61 43.96 -16.86
C ARG A 70 -18.47 43.22 -18.20
N LEU A 71 -18.82 41.93 -18.24
CA LEU A 71 -19.14 41.14 -19.46
C LEU A 71 -18.35 41.50 -20.73
N THR A 72 -17.04 41.67 -20.61
CA THR A 72 -16.12 41.81 -21.74
C THR A 72 -15.53 40.45 -22.07
N LEU A 73 -14.99 40.27 -23.29
CA LEU A 73 -14.29 39.03 -23.67
C LEU A 73 -13.18 38.64 -22.65
N MET A 74 -12.59 39.64 -21.98
CA MET A 74 -11.59 39.48 -20.93
C MET A 74 -12.13 38.83 -19.65
N SER A 75 -13.41 39.04 -19.29
CA SER A 75 -13.99 38.39 -18.11
C SER A 75 -14.20 36.88 -18.34
N ALA A 76 -14.49 36.46 -19.57
CA ALA A 76 -14.62 35.03 -19.89
C ALA A 76 -13.27 34.30 -19.76
N ILE A 77 -12.19 34.92 -20.27
CA ILE A 77 -10.82 34.38 -20.15
C ILE A 77 -10.40 34.28 -18.67
N ALA A 78 -10.70 35.31 -17.86
CA ALA A 78 -10.38 35.32 -16.44
C ALA A 78 -11.11 34.20 -15.66
N VAL A 79 -12.38 33.94 -15.98
CA VAL A 79 -13.19 32.87 -15.36
C VAL A 79 -12.65 31.49 -15.73
N VAL A 80 -12.31 31.27 -16.99
CA VAL A 80 -11.69 30.00 -17.44
C VAL A 80 -10.32 29.81 -16.78
N GLY A 81 -9.51 30.87 -16.72
CA GLY A 81 -8.20 30.84 -16.07
C GLY A 81 -8.27 30.55 -14.56
N SER A 82 -9.23 31.14 -13.85
CA SER A 82 -9.44 30.87 -12.41
C SER A 82 -9.92 29.44 -12.18
N PHE A 83 -10.75 28.91 -13.08
CA PHE A 83 -11.20 27.52 -13.00
C PHE A 83 -10.07 26.52 -13.26
N CYS A 84 -9.28 26.72 -14.32
CA CYS A 84 -8.13 25.88 -14.64
C CYS A 84 -7.06 25.92 -13.54
N SER A 85 -6.76 27.10 -12.99
CA SER A 85 -5.82 27.23 -11.86
C SER A 85 -6.36 26.58 -10.59
N GLY A 86 -7.66 26.69 -10.30
CA GLY A 86 -8.30 25.98 -9.19
C GLY A 86 -8.16 24.47 -9.31
N ILE A 87 -8.39 23.90 -10.50
CA ILE A 87 -8.19 22.47 -10.76
C ILE A 87 -6.72 22.07 -10.58
N LEU A 88 -5.79 22.89 -11.07
CA LEU A 88 -4.36 22.60 -10.94
C LEU A 88 -3.92 22.59 -9.47
N ILE A 89 -4.35 23.59 -8.69
CA ILE A 89 -4.06 23.66 -7.25
C ILE A 89 -4.69 22.47 -6.53
N ALA A 90 -5.94 22.11 -6.86
CA ALA A 90 -6.60 20.94 -6.30
C ALA A 90 -5.81 19.65 -6.57
N ALA A 91 -5.34 19.45 -7.81
CA ALA A 91 -4.52 18.30 -8.17
C ALA A 91 -3.22 18.25 -7.35
N LEU A 92 -2.50 19.37 -7.27
CA LEU A 92 -1.26 19.47 -6.48
C LEU A 92 -1.48 19.21 -4.99
N VAL A 93 -2.59 19.69 -4.42
CA VAL A 93 -2.95 19.45 -3.01
C VAL A 93 -3.26 17.97 -2.79
N VAL A 94 -3.99 17.32 -3.68
CA VAL A 94 -4.29 15.87 -3.58
C VAL A 94 -3.01 15.05 -3.63
N ASP A 95 -2.11 15.34 -4.59
CA ASP A 95 -0.83 14.63 -4.71
C ASP A 95 0.06 14.85 -3.49
N GLY A 96 0.16 16.09 -3.01
CA GLY A 96 0.91 16.43 -1.81
C GLY A 96 0.37 15.73 -0.56
N LEU A 97 -0.96 15.66 -0.42
CA LEU A 97 -1.62 14.98 0.69
C LEU A 97 -1.38 13.47 0.67
N ALA A 98 -1.42 12.85 -0.51
CA ALA A 98 -1.13 11.43 -0.68
C ALA A 98 0.34 11.11 -0.33
N ALA A 99 1.28 11.93 -0.79
CA ALA A 99 2.70 11.79 -0.45
C ALA A 99 2.94 11.95 1.06
N TRP A 100 2.29 12.92 1.69
CA TRP A 100 2.38 13.14 3.14
C TRP A 100 1.77 11.99 3.94
N ALA A 101 0.59 11.50 3.54
CA ALA A 101 -0.07 10.36 4.17
C ALA A 101 0.82 9.11 4.11
N LEU A 102 1.47 8.86 2.97
CA LEU A 102 2.42 7.77 2.81
C LEU A 102 3.63 7.93 3.74
N HIS A 103 4.18 9.14 3.84
CA HIS A 103 5.32 9.40 4.72
C HIS A 103 4.96 9.15 6.19
N LYS A 104 3.77 9.59 6.61
CA LYS A 104 3.24 9.35 7.95
C LYS A 104 3.00 7.86 8.20
N ALA A 105 2.37 7.15 7.25
CA ALA A 105 2.13 5.72 7.32
C ALA A 105 3.44 4.93 7.48
N LYS A 106 4.47 5.29 6.71
CA LYS A 106 5.81 4.71 6.84
C LYS A 106 6.41 4.92 8.23
N LYS A 107 6.28 6.13 8.79
CA LYS A 107 6.81 6.46 10.12
C LYS A 107 6.13 5.61 11.20
N ILE A 108 4.80 5.54 11.17
CA ILE A 108 4.01 4.75 12.13
C ILE A 108 4.34 3.25 11.99
N ALA A 109 4.34 2.72 10.77
CA ALA A 109 4.67 1.32 10.52
C ALA A 109 6.08 0.96 11.04
N ARG A 110 7.05 1.88 10.91
CA ARG A 110 8.40 1.69 11.46
C ARG A 110 8.41 1.64 12.98
N GLU A 111 7.72 2.58 13.64
CA GLU A 111 7.65 2.61 15.10
C GLU A 111 7.03 1.33 15.67
N HIS A 112 5.99 0.80 15.02
CA HIS A 112 5.37 -0.46 15.42
C HIS A 112 6.25 -1.68 15.10
N TYR A 113 6.94 -1.68 13.95
CA TYR A 113 7.90 -2.73 13.62
C TYR A 113 9.02 -2.82 14.66
N ASP A 114 9.60 -1.68 15.05
CA ASP A 114 10.71 -1.62 15.99
C ASP A 114 10.31 -2.07 17.40
N ARG A 115 9.04 -1.85 17.79
CA ARG A 115 8.49 -2.30 19.08
C ARG A 115 8.11 -3.77 19.10
N LEU A 116 7.42 -4.25 18.06
CA LEU A 116 6.89 -5.62 18.04
C LEU A 116 7.95 -6.66 17.63
N GLN A 117 8.90 -6.27 16.75
CA GLN A 117 9.82 -7.16 16.05
C GLN A 117 9.09 -8.36 15.41
N PRO A 118 8.21 -8.09 14.42
CA PRO A 118 7.28 -9.09 13.90
C PRO A 118 7.99 -10.20 13.11
N ASN A 119 7.54 -11.43 13.30
CA ASN A 119 7.96 -12.61 12.54
C ASN A 119 7.34 -12.62 11.14
N VAL A 120 6.08 -12.17 11.05
CA VAL A 120 5.29 -12.13 9.82
C VAL A 120 4.72 -10.72 9.65
N ILE A 121 4.83 -10.19 8.43
CA ILE A 121 4.16 -8.95 8.06
C ILE A 121 3.01 -9.30 7.12
N VAL A 122 1.80 -8.92 7.49
CA VAL A 122 0.64 -9.03 6.61
C VAL A 122 0.35 -7.63 6.08
N ALA A 123 0.30 -7.46 4.77
CA ALA A 123 0.06 -6.16 4.17
C ALA A 123 -0.99 -6.24 3.05
N THR A 124 -1.90 -5.27 3.03
CA THR A 124 -2.98 -5.19 2.05
C THR A 124 -2.89 -3.91 1.23
N GLY A 125 -3.29 -3.94 -0.05
CA GLY A 125 -3.48 -2.73 -0.87
C GLY A 125 -2.34 -1.70 -0.78
N ALA A 126 -2.64 -0.53 -0.20
CA ALA A 126 -1.68 0.56 0.03
C ALA A 126 -0.61 0.25 1.11
N GLY A 127 -0.94 -0.61 2.08
CA GLY A 127 -0.03 -1.06 3.12
C GLY A 127 1.18 -1.81 2.55
N ALA A 128 0.98 -2.59 1.49
CA ALA A 128 2.07 -3.26 0.76
C ALA A 128 3.06 -2.23 0.17
N PHE A 129 2.56 -1.08 -0.30
CA PHE A 129 3.38 0.00 -0.82
C PHE A 129 4.13 0.77 0.28
N ALA A 130 3.54 0.91 1.47
CA ALA A 130 4.23 1.47 2.64
C ALA A 130 5.34 0.53 3.14
N LEU A 131 5.06 -0.78 3.21
CA LEU A 131 6.00 -1.85 3.58
C LEU A 131 7.26 -1.80 2.71
N ARG A 132 7.09 -1.61 1.39
CA ARG A 132 8.20 -1.46 0.44
C ARG A 132 9.25 -0.42 0.85
N LYS A 133 8.85 0.66 1.50
CA LYS A 133 9.74 1.77 1.86
C LYS A 133 10.35 1.63 3.26
N LEU A 134 10.07 0.55 3.98
CA LEU A 134 10.72 0.23 5.25
C LEU A 134 12.17 -0.19 4.99
N ARG A 135 13.12 0.44 5.71
CA ARG A 135 14.56 0.17 5.67
C ARG A 135 14.94 -0.60 6.94
N ARG A 136 14.36 -1.78 7.13
CA ARG A 136 14.56 -2.66 8.28
C ARG A 136 14.79 -4.09 7.79
N PRO A 137 15.36 -4.96 8.64
CA PRO A 137 15.49 -6.37 8.30
C PRO A 137 14.16 -6.94 7.82
N LYS A 138 14.22 -7.70 6.75
CA LYS A 138 13.03 -8.15 6.05
C LYS A 138 12.61 -9.48 6.62
N THR A 139 11.37 -9.56 7.08
CA THR A 139 10.76 -10.77 7.66
C THR A 139 9.75 -11.34 6.68
N ALA A 140 9.20 -12.53 6.92
CA ALA A 140 8.32 -13.16 5.93
C ALA A 140 7.04 -12.33 5.71
N VAL A 141 6.56 -12.25 4.46
CA VAL A 141 5.47 -11.34 4.10
C VAL A 141 4.31 -12.09 3.45
N LEU A 142 3.11 -11.77 3.92
CA LEU A 142 1.84 -12.07 3.28
C LEU A 142 1.28 -10.80 2.63
N LEU A 143 1.17 -10.80 1.31
CA LEU A 143 0.59 -9.71 0.53
C LEU A 143 -0.82 -10.09 0.09
N VAL A 144 -1.83 -9.47 0.68
CA VAL A 144 -3.24 -9.70 0.31
C VAL A 144 -3.68 -8.57 -0.62
N ARG A 145 -3.94 -8.89 -1.90
CA ARG A 145 -4.31 -7.93 -2.95
C ARG A 145 -3.35 -6.73 -2.99
N PRO A 146 -2.05 -6.94 -3.23
CA PRO A 146 -1.08 -5.86 -3.18
C PRO A 146 -1.39 -4.79 -4.23
N GLY A 147 -1.63 -3.57 -3.76
CA GLY A 147 -1.88 -2.41 -4.61
C GLY A 147 -0.62 -1.75 -5.16
N VAL A 148 0.55 -2.39 -5.03
CA VAL A 148 1.87 -1.75 -5.23
C VAL A 148 2.01 -1.12 -6.62
N ILE A 149 1.67 -1.88 -7.66
CA ILE A 149 1.75 -1.43 -9.07
C ILE A 149 0.68 -0.37 -9.37
N GLN A 150 -0.48 -0.43 -8.69
CA GLN A 150 -1.52 0.60 -8.83
C GLN A 150 -1.05 1.92 -8.21
N PHE A 151 -0.56 1.89 -6.98
CA PHE A 151 -0.07 3.07 -6.29
C PHE A 151 1.15 3.68 -6.97
N GLU A 152 2.00 2.90 -7.63
CA GLU A 152 3.08 3.46 -8.45
C GLU A 152 2.60 4.15 -9.71
N ARG A 153 1.54 3.65 -10.36
CA ARG A 153 0.93 4.39 -11.48
C ARG A 153 0.32 5.72 -11.04
N TYR A 154 -0.16 5.82 -9.80
CA TYR A 154 -0.72 7.05 -9.24
C TYR A 154 0.34 8.01 -8.68
N THR A 155 1.40 7.50 -8.05
CA THR A 155 2.44 8.31 -7.40
C THR A 155 3.66 8.59 -8.28
N GLY A 156 3.85 7.81 -9.33
CA GLY A 156 4.87 8.02 -10.34
C GLY A 156 4.47 9.18 -11.26
N ARG A 157 5.30 10.23 -11.29
CA ARG A 157 5.26 11.26 -12.32
C ARG A 157 5.23 10.59 -13.70
N GLN A 158 4.07 10.71 -14.33
CA GLN A 158 3.73 10.69 -15.74
C GLN A 158 4.92 10.65 -16.73
N ASP A 159 5.66 9.54 -16.81
CA ASP A 159 6.53 9.23 -17.95
C ASP A 159 5.80 8.23 -18.84
N ARG A 160 5.12 8.76 -19.86
CA ARG A 160 4.23 8.06 -20.80
C ARG A 160 4.99 7.14 -21.78
N GLY A 161 5.74 6.17 -21.28
CA GLY A 161 6.46 5.19 -22.08
C GLY A 161 6.13 3.74 -21.70
N SER A 162 5.95 2.87 -22.70
CA SER A 162 5.72 1.42 -22.55
C SER A 162 6.80 0.70 -21.71
N ASN A 163 7.97 1.31 -21.53
CA ASN A 163 9.10 0.75 -20.79
C ASN A 163 9.04 1.02 -19.27
N GLN A 164 8.09 1.83 -18.77
CA GLN A 164 8.04 2.17 -17.35
C GLN A 164 7.50 1.02 -16.50
N LEU A 165 6.51 0.27 -17.00
CA LEU A 165 5.96 -0.88 -16.27
C LEU A 165 7.02 -1.95 -16.03
N GLU A 166 7.87 -2.18 -17.03
CA GLU A 166 8.97 -3.15 -16.90
C GLU A 166 10.04 -2.68 -15.91
N ARG A 167 10.40 -1.39 -15.92
CA ARG A 167 11.31 -0.81 -14.91
C ARG A 167 10.73 -0.92 -13.50
N VAL A 168 9.46 -0.59 -13.33
CA VAL A 168 8.73 -0.75 -12.06
C VAL A 168 8.81 -2.19 -11.59
N ILE A 169 8.48 -3.15 -12.46
CA ILE A 169 8.54 -4.58 -12.11
C ILE A 169 9.97 -4.99 -11.74
N ILE A 170 11.00 -4.55 -12.46
CA ILE A 170 12.41 -4.84 -12.16
C ILE A 170 12.82 -4.26 -10.79
N GLU A 171 12.47 -3.01 -10.51
CA GLU A 171 12.73 -2.40 -9.21
C GLU A 171 11.98 -3.10 -8.08
N GLU A 172 10.75 -3.54 -8.34
CA GLU A 172 9.94 -4.30 -7.37
C GLU A 172 10.58 -5.66 -7.08
N ILE A 173 11.05 -6.39 -8.10
CA ILE A 173 11.76 -7.66 -7.92
C ILE A 173 12.95 -7.48 -6.98
N GLY A 174 13.82 -6.50 -7.23
CA GLY A 174 14.99 -6.23 -6.39
C GLY A 174 14.65 -5.82 -4.95
N ARG A 175 13.41 -5.39 -4.68
CA ARG A 175 12.96 -5.04 -3.32
C ARG A 175 12.27 -6.21 -2.63
N TRP A 176 11.48 -7.00 -3.34
CA TRP A 176 10.87 -8.21 -2.77
C TRP A 176 11.88 -9.35 -2.63
N SER A 177 12.92 -9.39 -3.46
CA SER A 177 14.01 -10.39 -3.42
C SER A 177 14.81 -10.41 -2.13
N ASN A 178 14.74 -9.37 -1.29
CA ASN A 178 15.47 -9.38 -0.02
C ASN A 178 14.56 -9.78 1.15
N TYR A 179 13.29 -10.12 0.91
CA TYR A 179 12.42 -10.72 1.92
C TYR A 179 12.59 -12.24 1.89
N PRO A 180 12.68 -12.93 3.05
CA PRO A 180 12.97 -14.36 3.09
C PRO A 180 11.91 -15.16 2.33
N TYR A 181 10.64 -14.83 2.52
CA TYR A 181 9.53 -15.45 1.82
C TYR A 181 8.41 -14.43 1.56
N VAL A 182 7.80 -14.49 0.37
CA VAL A 182 6.70 -13.60 -0.06
C VAL A 182 5.55 -14.44 -0.63
N LEU A 183 4.42 -14.47 0.09
CA LEU A 183 3.17 -15.06 -0.40
C LEU A 183 2.24 -13.96 -0.90
N ILE A 184 1.91 -13.99 -2.18
CA ILE A 184 0.96 -13.08 -2.80
C ILE A 184 -0.38 -13.80 -2.92
N VAL A 185 -1.44 -13.16 -2.41
CA VAL A 185 -2.81 -13.67 -2.46
C VAL A 185 -3.67 -12.70 -3.25
N GLU A 186 -4.33 -13.19 -4.30
CA GLU A 186 -5.15 -12.38 -5.20
C GLU A 186 -6.43 -13.16 -5.63
N GLU A 187 -7.45 -12.44 -6.10
CA GLU A 187 -8.66 -13.05 -6.66
C GLU A 187 -8.49 -13.38 -8.15
N GLU A 188 -9.12 -14.46 -8.60
CA GLU A 188 -9.30 -14.73 -10.01
C GLU A 188 -10.11 -13.61 -10.69
N GLY A 189 -9.65 -13.18 -11.86
CA GLY A 189 -10.25 -12.05 -12.58
C GLY A 189 -9.88 -10.67 -12.01
N ALA A 190 -9.02 -10.59 -10.99
CA ALA A 190 -8.54 -9.30 -10.50
C ALA A 190 -7.86 -8.50 -11.63
N LYS A 191 -8.23 -7.22 -11.74
CA LYS A 191 -7.78 -6.30 -12.81
C LYS A 191 -6.25 -6.26 -13.03
N HIS A 192 -5.48 -6.55 -11.98
CA HIS A 192 -4.02 -6.47 -11.97
C HIS A 192 -3.33 -7.81 -11.78
N LEU A 193 -4.06 -8.93 -11.88
CA LEU A 193 -3.52 -10.28 -11.72
C LEU A 193 -2.36 -10.54 -12.68
N GLY A 194 -2.46 -10.10 -13.94
CA GLY A 194 -1.39 -10.26 -14.92
C GLY A 194 -0.08 -9.57 -14.53
N ASP A 195 -0.16 -8.43 -13.85
CA ASP A 195 1.01 -7.70 -13.37
C ASP A 195 1.64 -8.40 -12.15
N GLN A 196 0.82 -8.93 -11.24
CA GLN A 196 1.28 -9.73 -10.09
C GLN A 196 1.90 -11.06 -10.52
N ALA A 197 1.31 -11.74 -11.51
CA ALA A 197 1.87 -12.97 -12.08
C ALA A 197 3.22 -12.72 -12.75
N LYS A 198 3.39 -11.59 -13.45
CA LYS A 198 4.69 -11.19 -14.01
C LYS A 198 5.73 -10.91 -12.93
N LEU A 199 5.32 -10.26 -11.84
CA LEU A 199 6.19 -10.00 -10.70
C LEU A 199 6.65 -11.33 -10.07
N GLN A 200 5.72 -12.23 -9.77
CA GLN A 200 6.03 -13.54 -9.18
C GLN A 200 6.93 -14.39 -10.08
N ARG A 201 6.67 -14.45 -11.39
CA ARG A 201 7.50 -15.22 -12.34
C ARG A 201 8.96 -14.78 -12.41
N ARG A 202 9.25 -13.53 -12.04
CA ARG A 202 10.59 -12.98 -12.05
C ARG A 202 11.25 -12.98 -10.66
N MET A 203 10.51 -13.32 -9.61
CA MET A 203 11.06 -13.60 -8.30
C MET A 203 11.51 -15.06 -8.22
N ASP A 204 12.33 -15.37 -7.23
CA ASP A 204 12.76 -16.74 -6.96
C ASP A 204 11.54 -17.60 -6.56
N PRO A 205 11.26 -18.72 -7.28
CA PRO A 205 10.10 -19.57 -6.99
C PRO A 205 10.18 -20.31 -5.65
N SER A 206 11.37 -20.51 -5.05
CA SER A 206 11.45 -21.05 -3.67
C SER A 206 10.92 -20.04 -2.65
N ARG A 207 11.20 -18.76 -2.90
CA ARG A 207 10.96 -17.64 -1.99
C ARG A 207 9.71 -16.84 -2.29
N SER A 208 8.99 -17.18 -3.35
CA SER A 208 7.77 -16.48 -3.74
C SER A 208 6.69 -17.39 -4.32
N ARG A 209 5.45 -17.15 -3.91
CA ARG A 209 4.29 -17.90 -4.39
C ARG A 209 3.12 -16.95 -4.63
N LEU A 210 2.38 -17.19 -5.71
CA LEU A 210 1.11 -16.54 -5.99
C LEU A 210 -0.02 -17.57 -5.77
N LEU A 211 -0.94 -17.25 -4.87
CA LEU A 211 -2.14 -18.03 -4.62
C LEU A 211 -3.36 -17.27 -5.12
N LEU A 212 -4.22 -17.97 -5.85
CA LEU A 212 -5.45 -17.43 -6.42
C LEU A 212 -6.64 -17.97 -5.64
N PHE A 213 -7.50 -17.06 -5.21
CA PHE A 213 -8.80 -17.39 -4.65
C PHE A 213 -9.87 -17.22 -5.73
N GLU A 214 -10.99 -17.91 -5.52
CA GLU A 214 -12.18 -17.73 -6.35
C GLU A 214 -12.62 -16.24 -6.36
N PRO A 215 -13.32 -15.80 -7.41
CA PRO A 215 -13.78 -14.42 -7.51
C PRO A 215 -14.64 -14.02 -6.31
N ASN A 216 -14.39 -12.81 -5.78
CA ASN A 216 -15.06 -12.21 -4.62
C ASN A 216 -14.73 -12.82 -3.24
N THR A 217 -13.97 -13.91 -3.14
CA THR A 217 -13.67 -14.52 -1.83
C THR A 217 -12.91 -13.57 -0.91
N ILE A 218 -11.88 -12.88 -1.42
CA ILE A 218 -11.09 -11.94 -0.60
C ILE A 218 -11.91 -10.69 -0.28
N SER A 219 -12.73 -10.23 -1.22
CA SER A 219 -13.60 -9.06 -1.08
C SER A 219 -14.72 -9.27 -0.07
N GLN A 220 -15.14 -10.52 0.14
CA GLN A 220 -16.13 -10.91 1.16
C GLN A 220 -15.47 -11.21 2.53
N GLY A 221 -14.14 -11.35 2.57
CA GLY A 221 -13.37 -11.68 3.75
C GLY A 221 -12.82 -13.10 3.68
N ILE A 222 -11.53 -13.25 3.99
CA ILE A 222 -10.87 -14.55 4.06
C ILE A 222 -11.33 -15.25 5.34
N SER A 223 -11.67 -16.54 5.24
CA SER A 223 -12.07 -17.34 6.40
C SER A 223 -10.93 -17.41 7.43
N SER A 224 -11.28 -17.58 8.71
CA SER A 224 -10.27 -17.68 9.78
C SER A 224 -9.33 -18.87 9.59
N THR A 225 -9.86 -19.99 9.12
CA THR A 225 -9.11 -21.21 8.81
C THR A 225 -8.12 -21.01 7.66
N ASP A 226 -8.55 -20.37 6.57
CA ASP A 226 -7.66 -20.10 5.43
C ASP A 226 -6.58 -19.11 5.84
N LEU A 227 -6.95 -18.04 6.54
CA LEU A 227 -6.01 -17.03 7.01
C LEU A 227 -4.95 -17.62 7.94
N GLN A 228 -5.35 -18.50 8.86
CA GLN A 228 -4.43 -19.22 9.73
C GLN A 228 -3.47 -20.11 8.94
N GLY A 229 -3.97 -20.84 7.95
CA GLY A 229 -3.15 -21.68 7.06
C GLY A 229 -2.13 -20.86 6.28
N LEU A 230 -2.54 -19.72 5.72
CA LEU A 230 -1.67 -18.82 4.98
C LEU A 230 -0.55 -18.23 5.85
N ILE A 231 -0.88 -17.78 7.07
CA ILE A 231 0.11 -17.21 7.98
C ILE A 231 1.07 -18.27 8.47
N HIS A 232 0.57 -19.48 8.77
CA HIS A 232 1.41 -20.60 9.14
C HIS A 232 2.40 -20.97 8.03
N GLU A 233 1.94 -21.02 6.77
CA GLU A 233 2.82 -21.24 5.61
C GLU A 233 3.91 -20.16 5.53
N VAL A 234 3.53 -18.89 5.63
CA VAL A 234 4.48 -17.77 5.55
C VAL A 234 5.48 -17.80 6.69
N TYR A 235 5.02 -18.14 7.89
CA TYR A 235 5.88 -18.24 9.07
C TYR A 235 6.91 -19.38 8.94
N GLU A 236 6.46 -20.60 8.64
CA GLU A 236 7.33 -21.77 8.56
C GLU A 236 8.31 -21.67 7.38
N ARG A 237 7.83 -21.34 6.17
CA ARG A 237 8.71 -21.14 5.01
C ARG A 237 9.65 -19.96 5.22
N GLY A 238 9.12 -18.87 5.78
CA GLY A 238 9.89 -17.68 6.11
C GLY A 238 11.06 -17.97 7.03
N LYS A 239 10.87 -18.83 8.04
CA LYS A 239 11.91 -19.27 8.96
C LYS A 239 12.99 -20.09 8.25
N CYS A 240 12.61 -21.06 7.44
CA CYS A 240 13.56 -21.89 6.68
C CYS A 240 14.40 -21.04 5.73
N GLU A 241 13.76 -20.21 4.90
CA GLU A 241 14.44 -19.35 3.92
C GLU A 241 15.31 -18.27 4.60
N ALA A 242 14.88 -17.72 5.73
CA ALA A 242 15.69 -16.78 6.49
C ALA A 242 16.97 -17.42 7.05
N ALA A 243 16.89 -18.68 7.49
CA ALA A 243 18.06 -19.43 7.94
C ALA A 243 19.03 -19.70 6.78
N GLU A 244 18.52 -20.10 5.61
CA GLU A 244 19.35 -20.31 4.41
C GLU A 244 20.03 -19.03 3.93
N LEU A 245 19.33 -17.89 3.95
CA LEU A 245 19.89 -16.60 3.58
C LEU A 245 20.97 -16.12 4.56
N ALA A 246 20.81 -16.39 5.84
CA ALA A 246 21.82 -16.05 6.83
C ALA A 246 23.09 -16.90 6.71
N ILE A 247 22.96 -18.16 6.26
CA ILE A 247 24.11 -19.05 6.00
C ILE A 247 24.83 -18.63 4.70
N SER A 248 24.07 -18.28 3.66
CA SER A 248 24.61 -17.96 2.33
C SER A 248 25.12 -16.51 2.20
N ALA A 249 24.62 -15.58 3.02
CA ALA A 249 24.99 -14.17 3.00
C ALA A 249 25.13 -13.60 4.43
N PRO A 250 26.23 -13.88 5.14
CA PRO A 250 26.41 -13.47 6.55
C PRO A 250 26.42 -11.94 6.77
N ASP A 251 26.70 -11.14 5.73
CA ASP A 251 26.66 -9.68 5.76
C ASP A 251 25.28 -9.08 5.45
N ALA A 252 24.33 -9.88 4.96
CA ALA A 252 22.95 -9.44 4.79
C ALA A 252 22.30 -9.44 6.18
N ALA A 253 22.05 -8.25 6.74
CA ALA A 253 21.43 -8.06 8.06
C ALA A 253 20.00 -8.66 8.13
N ILE A 254 19.91 -9.98 8.20
CA ILE A 254 18.71 -10.78 8.40
C ILE A 254 18.83 -11.34 9.82
N PRO A 255 18.07 -10.83 10.78
CA PRO A 255 18.15 -11.24 12.16
C PRO A 255 17.52 -12.63 12.29
N VAL A 256 18.38 -13.65 12.25
CA VAL A 256 18.03 -15.06 12.54
C VAL A 256 17.42 -15.20 13.93
N GLN A 257 17.79 -14.32 14.86
CA GLN A 257 17.26 -14.28 16.24
C GLN A 257 15.77 -13.95 16.34
N MET A 258 15.09 -13.59 15.24
CA MET A 258 13.66 -13.28 15.28
C MET A 258 12.75 -14.51 15.10
N PHE A 259 13.25 -15.69 14.70
CA PHE A 259 12.44 -16.88 14.35
C PHE A 259 12.53 -18.05 15.34
#